data_AF-J9E891-F1
#
_entry.id   AF-J9E891-F1
#
_cell.length_a   1.000
_cell.length_b   1.000
_cell.length_c   1.000
_cell.angle_alpha   90.00
_cell.angle_beta   90.00
_cell.angle_gamma   90.00
#
_symmetry.space_group_name_H-M   'P 1'
#
loop_
_entity.id
_entity.type
_entity.pdbx_description
1 polymer ?
#
loop_
_entity_poly.entity_id
_entity_poly.type
_entity_poly.pdbx_seq_one_letter_code
_entity_poly.pdbx_strand_id
1 'polypeptide(L)'
;MESVGRFGDSPFLWTLYGSGELPQCFARLCAVFGGIYCLNRSVDGFIVASGRIVAVITQGQRIKCNHVIANEAYLPQQYISTSLQTQLNRVILITDRSILPDLEKEHISVLNLSNLESNIFAYLLEAGYEGCVAPKGKCWYYSHF
;
A
#
# COMPACT_ATOMS: atom_id res chain seq x y z
N MET A 1 19.75 -1.03 15.11
CA MET A 1 19.19 -1.01 16.48
C MET A 1 18.56 0.34 16.85
N GLU A 2 18.69 1.38 16.01
CA GLU A 2 18.28 2.76 16.34
C GLU A 2 16.77 2.97 16.51
N SER A 3 15.93 2.11 15.92
CA SER A 3 14.46 2.24 16.02
C SER A 3 13.85 1.62 17.28
N VAL A 4 14.54 0.66 17.91
CA VAL A 4 14.03 -0.06 19.08
C VAL A 4 14.00 0.88 20.28
N GLY A 5 12.91 0.92 21.04
CA GLY A 5 12.77 1.74 22.24
C GLY A 5 12.44 3.22 21.95
N ARG A 6 12.35 3.65 20.69
CA ARG A 6 12.04 5.05 20.36
C ARG A 6 10.59 5.43 20.69
N PHE A 7 9.66 4.54 20.37
CA PHE A 7 8.21 4.75 20.55
C PHE A 7 7.52 3.58 21.26
N GLY A 8 8.26 2.55 21.64
CA GLY A 8 7.77 1.33 22.27
C GLY A 8 8.81 0.22 22.19
N ASP A 9 8.43 -0.97 22.63
CA ASP A 9 9.33 -2.11 22.73
C ASP A 9 9.68 -2.73 21.36
N SER A 10 8.87 -2.44 20.32
CA SER A 10 9.11 -2.87 18.95
C SER A 10 9.73 -1.74 18.09
N PRO A 11 10.49 -2.08 17.02
CA PRO A 11 11.00 -1.08 16.08
C PRO A 11 9.95 -0.61 15.05
N PHE A 12 8.70 -1.06 15.15
CA PHE A 12 7.65 -0.83 14.16
C PHE A 12 6.57 0.11 14.68
N LEU A 13 5.95 0.82 13.74
CA LEU A 13 4.76 1.62 13.96
C LEU A 13 3.67 1.18 12.99
N TRP A 14 2.43 1.29 13.44
CA TRP A 14 1.25 1.05 12.61
C TRP A 14 0.43 2.34 12.49
N THR A 15 -0.22 2.50 11.35
CA THR A 15 -1.15 3.61 11.11
C THR A 15 -2.53 3.21 11.58
N LEU A 16 -3.12 3.99 12.48
CA LEU A 16 -4.54 3.82 12.80
C LEU A 16 -5.36 3.92 11.51
N TYR A 17 -6.38 3.05 11.37
CA TYR A 17 -7.19 2.87 10.16
C TYR A 17 -6.44 2.24 8.97
N GLY A 18 -5.21 1.77 9.19
CA GLY A 18 -4.41 1.01 8.23
C GLY A 18 -3.60 1.87 7.26
N SER A 19 -2.76 1.20 6.47
CA SER A 19 -1.78 1.86 5.59
C SER A 19 -2.40 2.70 4.46
N GLY A 20 -3.70 2.58 4.21
CA GLY A 20 -4.45 3.39 3.25
C GLY A 20 -4.53 4.88 3.64
N GLU A 21 -4.26 5.22 4.90
CA GLU A 21 -4.22 6.61 5.36
C GLU A 21 -2.98 7.36 4.83
N LEU A 22 -1.86 6.66 4.57
CA LEU A 22 -0.63 7.30 4.10
C LEU A 22 -0.81 7.98 2.73
N PRO A 23 -1.32 7.30 1.67
CA PRO A 23 -1.62 7.98 0.41
C PRO A 23 -2.58 9.16 0.56
N GLN A 24 -3.59 9.04 1.43
CA GLN A 24 -4.57 10.10 1.67
C GLN A 24 -3.94 11.33 2.33
N CYS A 25 -3.03 11.13 3.29
CA CYS A 25 -2.27 12.21 3.93
C CYS A 25 -1.42 12.99 2.92
N PHE A 26 -0.73 12.29 2.02
CA PHE A 26 0.03 12.93 0.94
C PHE A 26 -0.87 13.62 -0.08
N ALA A 27 -2.02 13.02 -0.40
CA ALA A 27 -2.99 13.65 -1.29
C ALA A 27 -3.50 14.98 -0.71
N ARG A 28 -3.86 14.98 0.57
CA ARG A 28 -4.24 16.19 1.32
C ARG A 28 -3.13 17.24 1.31
N LEU A 29 -1.89 16.83 1.61
CA LEU A 29 -0.74 17.74 1.59
C LEU A 29 -0.61 18.44 0.22
N CYS A 30 -0.66 17.68 -0.87
CA CYS A 30 -0.58 18.21 -2.23
C CYS A 30 -1.76 19.15 -2.55
N ALA A 31 -2.97 18.83 -2.10
CA ALA A 31 -4.14 19.70 -2.29
C ALA A 31 -3.99 21.06 -1.57
N VAL A 32 -3.37 21.09 -0.38
CA VAL A 32 -3.06 22.33 0.34
C VAL A 32 -2.17 23.26 -0.48
N PHE A 33 -1.29 22.69 -1.32
CA PHE A 33 -0.41 23.44 -2.22
C PHE A 33 -0.97 23.61 -3.65
N GLY A 34 -2.28 23.46 -3.83
CA GLY A 34 -2.97 23.72 -5.10
C GLY A 34 -3.06 22.52 -6.05
N GLY A 35 -2.72 21.32 -5.59
CA GLY A 35 -2.95 20.09 -6.34
C GLY A 35 -4.44 19.80 -6.53
N ILE A 36 -4.83 19.36 -7.73
CA ILE A 36 -6.20 19.00 -8.07
C ILE A 36 -6.32 17.48 -8.19
N TYR A 37 -7.31 16.91 -7.50
CA TYR A 37 -7.58 15.48 -7.49
C TYR A 37 -8.87 15.15 -8.25
N CYS A 38 -8.79 14.19 -9.14
CA CYS A 38 -9.92 13.69 -9.92
C CYS A 38 -10.02 12.17 -9.75
N LEU A 39 -10.91 11.73 -8.84
CA LEU A 39 -11.23 10.30 -8.70
C LEU A 39 -12.24 9.86 -9.77
N ASN A 40 -12.33 8.55 -10.00
CA ASN A 40 -13.21 7.96 -11.03
C ASN A 40 -13.02 8.58 -12.43
N ARG A 41 -11.76 8.90 -12.76
CA ARG A 41 -11.39 9.53 -14.02
C ARG A 41 -10.28 8.74 -14.69
N SER A 42 -10.65 7.99 -15.73
CA SER A 42 -9.69 7.20 -16.51
C SER A 42 -8.74 8.08 -17.32
N VAL A 43 -7.53 7.57 -17.50
CA VAL A 43 -6.61 8.08 -18.52
C VAL A 43 -6.82 7.24 -19.77
N ASP A 44 -7.23 7.89 -20.86
CA ASP A 44 -7.52 7.21 -22.13
C ASP A 44 -6.28 7.07 -23.01
N GLY A 45 -5.28 7.95 -22.81
CA GLY A 45 -4.02 7.86 -23.52
C GLY A 45 -3.07 9.04 -23.28
N PHE A 46 -1.90 8.96 -23.91
CA PHE A 46 -0.85 9.97 -23.84
C PHE A 46 -0.56 10.54 -25.22
N ILE A 47 -0.27 11.84 -25.30
CA ILE A 47 0.26 12.47 -26.52
C ILE A 47 1.77 12.56 -26.39
N VAL A 48 2.48 11.96 -27.35
CA VAL A 48 3.93 11.96 -27.42
C VAL A 48 4.38 12.87 -28.57
N ALA A 49 5.32 13.77 -28.30
CA ALA A 49 5.98 14.60 -29.30
C ALA A 49 7.49 14.60 -29.05
N SER A 50 8.28 14.37 -30.11
CA SER A 50 9.75 14.32 -30.03
C SER A 50 10.27 13.40 -28.92
N GLY A 51 9.66 12.21 -28.79
CA GLY A 51 10.03 11.20 -27.80
C GLY A 51 9.63 11.51 -26.35
N ARG A 52 8.84 12.57 -26.08
CA ARG A 52 8.38 12.94 -24.74
C ARG A 52 6.87 13.07 -24.66
N ILE A 53 6.29 12.70 -23.51
CA ILE A 53 4.87 12.95 -23.23
C ILE A 53 4.66 14.44 -23.02
N VAL A 54 3.70 15.02 -23.74
CA VAL A 54 3.37 16.46 -23.69
C VAL A 54 1.93 16.74 -23.25
N ALA A 55 1.08 15.71 -23.21
CA ALA A 55 -0.28 15.80 -22.69
C ALA A 55 -0.85 14.42 -22.35
N VAL A 56 -1.90 14.42 -21.53
CA VAL A 56 -2.75 13.28 -21.20
C VAL A 56 -4.15 13.49 -21.78
N ILE A 57 -4.75 12.44 -22.32
CA ILE A 57 -6.15 12.42 -22.76
C ILE A 57 -6.99 11.71 -21.70
N THR A 58 -8.10 12.32 -21.31
CA THR A 58 -9.04 11.77 -20.33
C THR A 58 -10.45 12.29 -20.58
N GLN A 59 -11.41 11.37 -20.78
CA GLN A 59 -12.82 11.65 -21.06
C GLN A 59 -13.00 12.66 -22.20
N GLY A 60 -12.23 12.47 -23.29
CA GLY A 60 -12.23 13.37 -24.45
C GLY A 60 -11.56 14.73 -24.23
N GLN A 61 -11.01 15.01 -23.04
CA GLN A 61 -10.28 16.24 -22.74
C GLN A 61 -8.77 16.03 -22.87
N ARG A 62 -8.08 17.05 -23.41
CA ARG A 62 -6.62 17.09 -23.50
C ARG A 62 -6.05 17.99 -22.41
N ILE A 63 -5.24 17.43 -21.51
CA ILE A 63 -4.56 18.15 -20.45
C ILE A 63 -3.06 18.20 -20.76
N LYS A 64 -2.52 19.40 -21.02
CA LYS A 64 -1.09 19.59 -21.30
C LYS A 64 -0.27 19.42 -20.01
N CYS A 65 0.89 18.76 -20.12
CA CYS A 65 1.79 18.52 -19.00
C CYS A 65 3.25 18.42 -19.46
N ASN A 66 4.18 18.79 -18.58
CA ASN A 66 5.62 18.65 -18.83
C ASN A 66 6.18 17.32 -18.29
N HIS A 67 5.53 16.78 -17.26
CA HIS A 67 5.93 15.56 -16.57
C HIS A 67 4.70 14.72 -16.26
N VAL A 68 4.88 13.40 -16.31
CA VAL A 68 3.87 12.42 -15.92
C VAL A 68 4.54 11.43 -14.97
N ILE A 69 3.93 11.22 -13.81
CA ILE A 69 4.31 10.18 -12.85
C ILE A 69 3.11 9.23 -12.80
N ALA A 70 3.34 7.96 -13.12
CA ALA A 70 2.28 6.96 -13.19
C ALA A 70 2.80 5.59 -12.74
N ASN A 71 1.89 4.77 -12.21
CA ASN A 71 2.13 3.35 -12.02
C ASN A 71 2.18 2.65 -13.40
N GLU A 72 2.98 1.60 -13.53
CA GLU A 72 3.12 0.80 -14.76
C GLU A 72 1.79 0.29 -15.31
N ALA A 73 0.80 0.04 -14.45
CA ALA A 73 -0.54 -0.41 -14.84
C ALA A 73 -1.29 0.60 -15.73
N TYR A 74 -0.90 1.88 -15.72
CA TYR A 74 -1.45 2.93 -16.58
C TYR A 74 -0.65 3.14 -17.86
N LEU A 75 0.51 2.49 -18.02
CA LEU A 75 1.36 2.64 -19.19
C LEU A 75 1.04 1.57 -20.25
N PRO A 76 1.12 1.91 -21.55
CA PRO A 76 1.05 0.91 -22.60
C PRO A 76 2.17 -0.12 -22.46
N GLN A 77 1.88 -1.41 -22.73
CA GLN A 77 2.83 -2.52 -22.58
C GLN A 77 4.18 -2.31 -23.27
N GLN A 78 4.20 -1.59 -24.40
CA GLN A 78 5.43 -1.26 -25.14
C GLN A 78 6.44 -0.42 -24.34
N TYR A 79 6.03 0.21 -23.23
CA TYR A 79 6.88 1.01 -22.36
C TYR A 79 7.21 0.30 -21.02
N ILE A 80 6.69 -0.90 -20.80
CA ILE A 80 6.93 -1.67 -19.56
C ILE A 80 8.09 -2.64 -19.81
N SER A 81 9.16 -2.52 -19.03
CA SER A 81 10.27 -3.47 -19.04
C SER A 81 9.84 -4.76 -18.34
N THR A 82 9.72 -5.86 -19.09
CA THR A 82 9.28 -7.18 -18.58
C THR A 82 10.31 -7.93 -17.74
N SER A 83 11.46 -7.32 -17.42
CA SER A 83 12.62 -8.07 -16.92
C SER A 83 12.53 -8.59 -15.48
N LEU A 84 11.57 -8.12 -14.66
CA LEU A 84 11.43 -8.56 -13.27
C LEU A 84 9.96 -8.50 -12.82
N GLN A 85 9.18 -9.54 -13.13
CA GLN A 85 7.88 -9.73 -12.48
C GLN A 85 8.09 -10.54 -11.19
N THR A 86 8.16 -9.84 -10.05
CA THR A 86 8.02 -10.47 -8.74
C THR A 86 6.54 -10.71 -8.48
N GLN A 87 6.15 -11.98 -8.36
CA GLN A 87 4.80 -12.34 -7.93
C GLN A 87 4.74 -12.21 -6.40
N LEU A 88 3.74 -11.47 -5.92
CA LEU A 88 3.42 -11.35 -4.50
C LEU A 88 2.12 -12.09 -4.22
N ASN A 89 2.16 -13.11 -3.38
CA ASN A 89 0.95 -13.82 -2.95
C ASN A 89 0.49 -13.22 -1.62
N ARG A 90 -0.81 -12.92 -1.53
CA ARG A 90 -1.40 -12.29 -0.34
C ARG A 90 -2.61 -13.08 0.13
N VAL A 91 -2.68 -13.28 1.44
CA VAL A 91 -3.84 -13.91 2.09
C VAL A 91 -4.33 -12.98 3.19
N ILE A 92 -5.65 -12.73 3.18
CA ILE A 92 -6.34 -11.99 4.24
C ILE A 92 -7.22 -12.99 5.00
N LEU A 93 -6.99 -13.11 6.30
CA LEU A 93 -7.78 -13.97 7.18
C LEU A 93 -8.52 -13.11 8.20
N ILE A 94 -9.78 -13.46 8.47
CA ILE A 94 -10.58 -12.84 9.53
C ILE A 94 -10.79 -13.89 10.61
N THR A 95 -10.41 -13.58 11.84
CA THR A 95 -10.58 -14.47 12.99
C THR A 95 -11.34 -13.78 14.11
N ASP A 96 -11.78 -14.58 15.08
CA ASP A 96 -12.42 -14.13 16.31
C ASP A 96 -11.46 -14.02 17.50
N ARG A 97 -10.17 -14.31 17.28
CA ARG A 97 -9.14 -14.47 18.30
C ARG A 97 -7.76 -14.12 17.75
N SER A 98 -6.88 -13.66 18.64
CA SER A 98 -5.47 -13.43 18.34
C SER A 98 -4.67 -14.73 18.22
N ILE A 99 -3.58 -14.72 17.45
CA ILE A 99 -2.64 -15.84 17.34
C ILE A 99 -1.85 -16.01 18.64
N LEU A 100 -1.49 -14.90 19.27
CA LEU A 100 -0.87 -14.92 20.59
C LEU A 100 -1.98 -14.68 21.62
N PRO A 101 -2.42 -15.72 22.37
CA PRO A 101 -3.45 -15.57 23.38
C PRO A 101 -2.89 -14.77 24.57
N ASP A 102 -2.94 -13.46 24.47
CA ASP A 102 -2.69 -12.54 25.57
C ASP A 102 -4.04 -12.02 26.08
N LEU A 103 -4.29 -12.19 27.39
CA LEU A 103 -5.54 -11.82 28.04
C LEU A 103 -5.61 -10.32 28.35
N GLU A 104 -4.48 -9.60 28.31
CA GLU A 104 -4.43 -8.22 28.79
C GLU A 104 -4.45 -7.17 27.68
N LYS A 105 -4.08 -7.50 26.43
CA LYS A 105 -3.99 -6.53 25.33
C LYS A 105 -4.28 -7.15 23.95
N GLU A 106 -5.06 -6.45 23.14
CA GLU A 106 -5.03 -6.65 21.69
C GLU A 106 -3.74 -6.02 21.14
N HIS A 107 -2.95 -6.80 20.41
CA HIS A 107 -1.66 -6.35 19.88
C HIS A 107 -1.69 -6.21 18.37
N ILE A 108 -0.81 -5.35 17.85
CA ILE A 108 -0.43 -5.34 16.45
C ILE A 108 0.91 -6.06 16.37
N SER A 109 0.93 -7.20 15.68
CA SER A 109 2.04 -8.16 15.74
C SER A 109 2.53 -8.50 14.36
N VAL A 110 3.84 -8.66 14.19
CA VAL A 110 4.45 -9.20 12.97
C VAL A 110 5.17 -10.50 13.29
N LEU A 111 4.74 -11.58 12.65
CA LEU A 111 5.35 -12.90 12.76
C LEU A 111 6.13 -13.21 11.47
N ASN A 112 7.40 -13.59 11.63
CA ASN A 112 8.23 -14.05 10.54
C ASN A 112 8.02 -15.57 10.35
N LEU A 113 7.50 -15.94 9.18
CA LEU A 113 7.19 -17.30 8.78
C LEU A 113 8.26 -17.87 7.81
N SER A 114 9.34 -17.14 7.54
CA SER A 114 10.40 -17.56 6.59
C SER A 114 11.14 -18.84 6.99
N ASN A 115 10.95 -19.34 8.21
CA ASN A 115 11.52 -20.62 8.65
C ASN A 115 10.68 -21.85 8.22
N LEU A 116 9.51 -21.65 7.61
CA LEU A 116 8.65 -22.76 7.16
C LEU A 116 9.15 -23.39 5.85
N GLU A 117 9.63 -22.60 4.90
CA GLU A 117 10.22 -23.08 3.63
C GLU A 117 11.33 -22.13 3.15
N SER A 118 12.46 -22.69 2.71
CA SER A 118 13.68 -21.93 2.38
C SER A 118 13.57 -20.97 1.19
N ASN A 119 12.50 -21.09 0.39
CA ASN A 119 12.30 -20.34 -0.85
C ASN A 119 11.20 -19.27 -0.74
N ILE A 120 10.57 -19.11 0.43
CA ILE A 120 9.44 -18.20 0.63
C ILE A 120 9.74 -17.27 1.81
N PHE A 121 9.67 -15.97 1.56
CA PHE A 121 9.79 -14.95 2.59
C PHE A 121 8.40 -14.60 3.12
N ALA A 122 7.90 -15.45 4.00
CA ALA A 122 6.57 -15.31 4.53
C ALA A 122 6.55 -14.39 5.76
N TYR A 123 5.68 -13.39 5.76
CA TYR A 123 5.39 -12.56 6.93
C TYR A 123 3.89 -12.57 7.20
N LEU A 124 3.52 -12.52 8.47
CA LEU A 124 2.15 -12.43 8.93
C LEU A 124 2.01 -11.21 9.83
N LEU A 125 1.19 -10.25 9.41
CA LEU A 125 0.82 -9.10 10.20
C LEU A 125 -0.57 -9.33 10.80
N GLU A 126 -0.67 -9.21 12.11
CA GLU A 126 -1.92 -9.22 12.87
C GLU A 126 -2.28 -7.80 13.25
N ALA A 127 -3.50 -7.37 12.96
CA ALA A 127 -4.06 -6.11 13.44
C ALA A 127 -5.56 -6.25 13.74
N GLY A 128 -5.99 -5.65 14.85
CA GLY A 128 -7.36 -5.77 15.38
C GLY A 128 -8.04 -4.42 15.62
N TYR A 129 -8.82 -4.34 16.69
CA TYR A 129 -9.62 -3.17 17.03
C TYR A 129 -8.75 -1.97 17.45
N GLU A 130 -7.65 -2.19 18.16
CA GLU A 130 -6.70 -1.12 18.54
C GLU A 130 -6.06 -0.44 17.33
N GLY A 131 -5.89 -1.17 16.22
CA GLY A 131 -5.45 -0.59 14.94
C GLY A 131 -6.53 0.16 14.18
N CYS A 132 -7.78 0.15 14.68
CA CYS A 132 -8.98 0.65 14.01
C CYS A 132 -9.21 0.02 12.62
N VAL A 133 -8.78 -1.24 12.44
CA VAL A 133 -8.92 -1.97 11.17
C VAL A 133 -9.96 -3.09 11.24
N ALA A 134 -10.39 -3.48 12.44
CA ALA A 134 -11.42 -4.50 12.64
C ALA A 134 -12.37 -4.14 13.79
N PRO A 135 -13.62 -4.67 13.81
CA PRO A 135 -14.51 -4.56 14.97
C PRO A 135 -13.94 -5.26 16.21
N LYS A 136 -14.41 -4.88 17.42
CA LYS A 136 -14.03 -5.55 18.68
C LYS A 136 -14.24 -7.06 18.61
N GLY A 137 -13.26 -7.83 19.08
CA GLY A 137 -13.32 -9.30 19.07
C GLY A 137 -13.15 -9.92 17.68
N LYS A 138 -12.65 -9.16 16.70
CA LYS A 138 -12.22 -9.65 15.39
C LYS A 138 -10.78 -9.20 15.12
N CYS A 139 -9.98 -10.09 14.56
CA CYS A 139 -8.62 -9.79 14.12
C CYS A 139 -8.50 -10.03 12.62
N TRP A 140 -7.69 -9.21 11.96
CA TRP A 140 -7.28 -9.43 10.57
C TRP A 140 -5.83 -9.90 10.55
N TYR A 141 -5.59 -10.95 9.76
CA TYR A 141 -4.24 -11.34 9.39
C TYR A 141 -4.00 -10.99 7.95
N TYR A 142 -2.82 -10.44 7.71
CA TYR A 142 -2.33 -10.14 6.40
C TYR A 142 -1.01 -10.86 6.22
N SER A 143 -1.01 -11.88 5.34
CA SER A 143 0.21 -12.62 5.02
C SER A 143 0.69 -12.29 3.63
N HIS A 144 1.99 -12.05 3.50
CA HIS A 144 2.71 -12.01 2.23
C HIS A 144 3.54 -13.29 2.11
N PHE A 145 3.50 -13.93 0.94
CA PHE A 145 4.37 -15.04 0.54
C PHE A 145 5.03 -14.71 -0.81
#